data_AF-A0A8W8JFL4-F1
#
_entry.id   AF-A0A8W8JFL4-F1
#
_cell.length_a   1.000
_cell.length_b   1.000
_cell.length_c   1.000
_cell.angle_alpha   90.00
_cell.angle_beta   90.00
_cell.angle_gamma   90.00
#
_symmetry.space_group_name_H-M   'P 1'
#
loop_
_entity.id
_entity.type
_entity.pdbx_description
1 polymer ?
#
loop_
_entity_poly.entity_id
_entity_poly.type
_entity_poly.pdbx_seq_one_letter_code
_entity_poly.pdbx_strand_id
1 'polypeptide(L)'
;MGALMFTLIWGYALFALVQKSAAGISTSQLHQDIGVVEFAVESDTASAVVDFCKRYECSFLGKITSKYFHIKCKEWKIRQFGGEKKLQDSAKRFYRIKSLERQHFHMNYLKTSDPQWSNMWNLNGEVVPNTRVSEAWRYGFNGSGITIAVLDSGIQVDHPDLRKNIDAVNSYDFIDQDSNITPDEISDSHGTSVTGLIAAEANNGVCIVGVAHASTIIGVRLIGKDIPVNDITEAKALTHHLSRVDIYSNSWGSYSGLLYHRLGPVSESALVDGVTLGRNGKGVIYVFAAGNGGKDDNCNADGKLSNLYTIPITSIGIDGKAAPYAEVCASAFAATYSSIPERQLTSTSLNSTCVSNSNLEGTSFSAPQASAIVALALQSNPSLTWRDVQHLIVQTSKRHNIDDDFEKQPWQINGAGFNVSQIVGFGMMDAEAMVSLAKTWTLVDQQLYCSSETKNVNKNLNNSRDVFNTTISELTSTIKDSGENCTIRSLEKVQIDVCFSFDSRRGDITLILESPSFTKSYLMTPRSMDSFITHDSPGIVTWTYTSVHFWGENIQGKWNLSMKYESEDSLNTHDVSATLISWRLHFYGISKGAIFSA
;
A
#
# COMPACT_ATOMS: atom_id res chain seq x y z
N MET A 1 38.59 -39.75 -29.48
CA MET A 1 39.59 -39.47 -30.54
C MET A 1 38.91 -39.75 -31.87
N GLY A 2 39.10 -38.91 -32.90
CA GLY A 2 38.45 -39.05 -34.21
C GLY A 2 36.97 -38.58 -34.21
N ALA A 3 36.46 -37.53 -34.85
CA ALA A 3 36.91 -36.45 -35.73
C ALA A 3 35.98 -36.39 -36.98
N LEU A 4 35.33 -35.23 -37.20
CA LEU A 4 34.94 -34.67 -38.52
C LEU A 4 33.89 -35.47 -39.34
N MET A 5 33.08 -34.92 -40.27
CA MET A 5 32.96 -33.58 -40.90
C MET A 5 31.50 -33.34 -41.40
N PHE A 6 31.09 -32.06 -41.45
CA PHE A 6 30.24 -31.38 -42.47
C PHE A 6 28.94 -31.99 -43.09
N THR A 7 27.83 -31.30 -42.80
CA THR A 7 26.79 -30.76 -43.72
C THR A 7 26.34 -31.51 -44.99
N LEU A 8 25.01 -31.62 -45.18
CA LEU A 8 24.32 -31.05 -46.35
C LEU A 8 22.81 -30.86 -46.10
N ILE A 9 22.19 -29.96 -46.87
CA ILE A 9 20.85 -29.38 -46.63
C ILE A 9 19.82 -29.94 -47.63
N TRP A 10 18.66 -30.34 -47.10
CA TRP A 10 17.30 -30.40 -47.67
C TRP A 10 17.06 -31.02 -49.07
N GLY A 11 16.14 -31.99 -49.11
CA GLY A 11 15.41 -32.40 -50.30
C GLY A 11 13.89 -32.40 -50.08
N TYR A 12 13.18 -31.71 -50.99
CA TYR A 12 11.82 -31.98 -51.52
C TYR A 12 10.73 -32.71 -50.70
N ALA A 13 9.58 -32.05 -50.50
CA ALA A 13 8.27 -32.36 -51.12
C ALA A 13 7.15 -31.48 -50.47
N LEU A 14 6.25 -30.76 -51.15
CA LEU A 14 5.18 -31.14 -52.11
C LEU A 14 4.12 -32.11 -51.54
N PHE A 15 2.97 -31.60 -51.06
CA PHE A 15 1.67 -31.68 -51.80
C PHE A 15 0.48 -30.98 -51.11
N ALA A 16 -0.56 -30.72 -51.91
CA ALA A 16 -1.87 -30.10 -51.62
C ALA A 16 -2.72 -30.86 -50.55
N LEU A 17 -3.58 -30.23 -49.71
CA LEU A 17 -4.94 -29.69 -50.02
C LEU A 17 -5.81 -30.75 -50.76
N VAL A 18 -7.02 -31.18 -50.36
CA VAL A 18 -8.10 -30.61 -49.50
C VAL A 18 -8.99 -31.75 -48.94
N GLN A 19 -9.50 -31.66 -47.69
CA GLN A 19 -10.93 -31.94 -47.39
C GLN A 19 -11.36 -31.44 -46.01
N LYS A 20 -12.50 -30.72 -45.97
CA LYS A 20 -13.19 -30.25 -44.75
C LYS A 20 -14.50 -31.03 -44.60
N SER A 21 -14.86 -31.42 -43.37
CA SER A 21 -16.08 -30.92 -42.69
C SER A 21 -16.37 -31.61 -41.35
N ALA A 22 -16.40 -30.80 -40.26
CA ALA A 22 -17.23 -30.90 -39.03
C ALA A 22 -17.23 -32.22 -38.17
N ALA A 23 -17.30 -32.19 -36.83
CA ALA A 23 -17.59 -31.12 -35.87
C ALA A 23 -16.90 -31.37 -34.49
N GLY A 24 -16.71 -30.32 -33.67
CA GLY A 24 -16.24 -30.43 -32.26
C GLY A 24 -15.67 -29.11 -31.70
N ILE A 25 -16.13 -28.67 -30.53
CA ILE A 25 -16.07 -27.29 -29.99
C ILE A 25 -15.76 -27.36 -28.47
N SER A 26 -14.95 -26.50 -27.81
CA SER A 26 -14.19 -25.30 -28.21
C SER A 26 -12.97 -25.06 -27.28
N THR A 27 -11.97 -24.30 -27.72
CA THR A 27 -11.19 -23.41 -26.83
C THR A 27 -11.08 -22.01 -27.44
N SER A 28 -11.53 -20.99 -26.71
CA SER A 28 -11.51 -19.59 -27.16
C SER A 28 -10.13 -18.96 -26.95
N GLN A 29 -9.37 -18.81 -28.03
CA GLN A 29 -8.12 -18.06 -28.02
C GLN A 29 -8.36 -16.58 -27.70
N LEU A 30 -7.84 -16.10 -26.58
CA LEU A 30 -7.55 -14.68 -26.40
C LEU A 30 -6.51 -14.26 -27.44
N HIS A 31 -6.94 -13.55 -28.48
CA HIS A 31 -6.02 -12.89 -29.42
C HIS A 31 -5.33 -11.72 -28.71
N GLN A 32 -4.09 -11.93 -28.27
CA GLN A 32 -3.17 -10.81 -28.03
C GLN A 32 -2.79 -10.21 -29.38
N ASP A 33 -3.16 -8.95 -29.63
CA ASP A 33 -2.93 -8.23 -30.89
C ASP A 33 -1.45 -7.79 -30.97
N ILE A 34 -0.56 -8.75 -31.27
CA ILE A 34 0.88 -8.50 -31.45
C ILE A 34 1.09 -7.62 -32.70
N GLY A 35 1.72 -6.45 -32.53
CA GLY A 35 2.14 -5.59 -33.63
C GLY A 35 1.29 -4.31 -33.84
N VAL A 36 0.76 -3.72 -32.77
CA VAL A 36 0.13 -2.38 -32.80
C VAL A 36 1.05 -1.34 -32.13
N VAL A 37 1.16 -0.14 -32.71
CA VAL A 37 2.08 0.93 -32.26
C VAL A 37 1.35 2.28 -32.23
N GLU A 38 1.72 3.13 -31.29
CA GLU A 38 1.12 4.45 -31.05
C GLU A 38 2.09 5.60 -31.41
N PHE A 39 1.52 6.71 -31.91
CA PHE A 39 2.23 7.83 -32.54
C PHE A 39 1.63 9.18 -32.21
N ALA A 40 2.48 10.19 -32.02
CA ALA A 40 2.11 11.59 -32.14
C ALA A 40 2.27 12.07 -33.59
N VAL A 41 1.24 12.69 -34.16
CA VAL A 41 1.21 13.28 -35.51
C VAL A 41 1.06 14.79 -35.40
N GLU A 42 1.96 15.53 -36.04
CA GLU A 42 1.86 16.98 -36.16
C GLU A 42 0.87 17.36 -37.29
N SER A 43 -0.09 18.24 -36.99
CA SER A 43 -1.11 18.72 -37.93
C SER A 43 -1.68 20.07 -37.47
N ASP A 44 -2.16 20.89 -38.40
CA ASP A 44 -2.87 22.14 -38.07
C ASP A 44 -4.34 21.89 -37.65
N THR A 45 -4.91 20.72 -37.98
CA THR A 45 -6.31 20.37 -37.61
C THR A 45 -6.50 18.90 -37.23
N ALA A 46 -7.46 18.63 -36.35
CA ALA A 46 -7.85 17.28 -35.96
C ALA A 46 -8.50 16.49 -37.12
N SER A 47 -9.30 17.15 -37.97
CA SER A 47 -10.00 16.50 -39.09
C SER A 47 -9.03 15.82 -40.05
N ALA A 48 -7.92 16.49 -40.39
CA ALA A 48 -6.89 15.92 -41.25
C ALA A 48 -6.27 14.63 -40.67
N VAL A 49 -6.13 14.55 -39.34
CA VAL A 49 -5.61 13.35 -38.67
C VAL A 49 -6.66 12.24 -38.60
N VAL A 50 -7.94 12.58 -38.38
CA VAL A 50 -9.04 11.60 -38.43
C VAL A 50 -9.17 10.98 -39.83
N ASP A 51 -9.06 11.77 -40.89
CA ASP A 51 -9.15 11.27 -42.26
C ASP A 51 -7.88 10.50 -42.69
N PHE A 52 -6.70 10.87 -42.18
CA PHE A 52 -5.49 10.05 -42.26
C PHE A 52 -5.69 8.69 -41.58
N CYS A 53 -6.24 8.67 -40.37
CA CYS A 53 -6.54 7.45 -39.61
C CYS A 53 -7.49 6.52 -40.37
N LYS A 54 -8.58 7.04 -40.94
CA LYS A 54 -9.49 6.27 -41.80
C LYS A 54 -8.76 5.67 -43.02
N ARG A 55 -7.90 6.45 -43.69
CA ARG A 55 -7.19 6.03 -44.90
C ARG A 55 -6.20 4.89 -44.67
N TYR A 56 -5.55 4.86 -43.50
CA TYR A 56 -4.50 3.89 -43.19
C TYR A 56 -4.92 2.81 -42.17
N GLU A 57 -6.20 2.74 -41.82
CA GLU A 57 -6.75 1.86 -40.77
C GLU A 57 -6.01 2.03 -39.43
N CYS A 58 -5.85 3.27 -39.01
CA CYS A 58 -5.40 3.65 -37.67
C CYS A 58 -6.58 4.18 -36.84
N SER A 59 -6.50 4.08 -35.52
CA SER A 59 -7.42 4.74 -34.60
C SER A 59 -6.90 6.14 -34.25
N PHE A 60 -7.74 7.16 -34.33
CA PHE A 60 -7.47 8.47 -33.73
C PHE A 60 -7.80 8.39 -32.24
N LEU A 61 -6.83 8.69 -31.38
CA LEU A 61 -6.95 8.58 -29.92
C LEU A 61 -7.18 9.93 -29.22
N GLY A 62 -6.85 11.05 -29.88
CA GLY A 62 -7.16 12.38 -29.34
C GLY A 62 -6.18 13.47 -29.75
N LYS A 63 -6.32 14.64 -29.13
CA LYS A 63 -5.42 15.78 -29.27
C LYS A 63 -4.44 15.79 -28.09
N ILE A 64 -3.14 15.89 -28.37
CA ILE A 64 -2.08 15.99 -27.35
C ILE A 64 -1.78 17.46 -27.05
N THR A 65 -1.59 18.27 -28.09
CA THR A 65 -1.32 19.72 -27.97
C THR A 65 -2.05 20.50 -29.06
N SER A 66 -1.86 21.82 -29.13
CA SER A 66 -2.40 22.65 -30.21
C SER A 66 -2.00 22.19 -31.63
N LYS A 67 -0.87 21.48 -31.77
CA LYS A 67 -0.35 20.98 -33.06
C LYS A 67 -0.15 19.46 -33.16
N TYR A 68 -0.24 18.72 -32.06
CA TYR A 68 0.08 17.28 -32.05
C TYR A 68 -1.13 16.44 -31.62
N PHE A 69 -1.30 15.29 -32.29
CA PHE A 69 -2.47 14.42 -32.17
C PHE A 69 -2.06 12.95 -32.00
N HIS A 70 -2.77 12.19 -31.17
CA HIS A 70 -2.45 10.81 -30.84
C HIS A 70 -3.17 9.85 -31.79
N ILE A 71 -2.44 8.88 -32.37
CA ILE A 71 -3.01 7.82 -33.23
C ILE A 71 -2.39 6.45 -32.94
N LYS A 72 -3.09 5.38 -33.32
CA LYS A 72 -2.70 3.97 -33.13
C LYS A 72 -2.81 3.17 -34.42
N CYS A 73 -1.73 2.53 -34.88
CA CYS A 73 -1.66 1.83 -36.19
C CYS A 73 -1.00 0.44 -36.05
N LYS A 74 -1.25 -0.48 -36.99
CA LYS A 74 -0.49 -1.76 -37.05
C LYS A 74 0.92 -1.53 -37.63
N GLU A 75 1.95 -2.13 -37.02
CA GLU A 75 3.38 -1.80 -37.25
C GLU A 75 3.81 -1.97 -38.72
N TRP A 76 3.27 -2.98 -39.40
CA TRP A 76 3.60 -3.25 -40.81
C TRP A 76 3.01 -2.21 -41.78
N LYS A 77 1.91 -1.51 -41.41
CA LYS A 77 1.28 -0.47 -42.25
C LYS A 77 2.05 0.85 -42.26
N ILE A 78 2.90 1.11 -41.26
CA ILE A 78 3.77 2.31 -41.21
C ILE A 78 4.63 2.42 -42.48
N ARG A 79 5.04 1.28 -43.05
CA ARG A 79 5.84 1.22 -44.29
C ARG A 79 5.10 1.75 -45.52
N GLN A 80 3.79 1.93 -45.45
CA GLN A 80 2.95 2.50 -46.51
C GLN A 80 2.73 4.02 -46.36
N PHE A 81 3.32 4.66 -45.35
CA PHE A 81 3.29 6.11 -45.17
C PHE A 81 4.26 6.80 -46.15
N GLY A 82 3.84 6.94 -47.41
CA GLY A 82 4.62 7.60 -48.45
C GLY A 82 3.73 8.15 -49.56
N GLY A 83 3.57 9.47 -49.61
CA GLY A 83 2.66 10.11 -50.57
C GLY A 83 2.66 11.64 -50.62
N GLU A 84 3.49 12.34 -49.84
CA GLU A 84 3.77 13.77 -50.03
C GLU A 84 5.07 14.16 -49.32
N LYS A 85 5.92 14.96 -49.97
CA LYS A 85 7.31 15.18 -49.52
C LYS A 85 7.42 15.89 -48.16
N LYS A 86 6.45 16.77 -47.84
CA LYS A 86 6.32 17.40 -46.51
C LYS A 86 6.15 16.38 -45.39
N LEU A 87 5.34 15.34 -45.62
CA LEU A 87 5.09 14.29 -44.64
C LEU A 87 6.34 13.44 -44.36
N GLN A 88 7.29 13.31 -45.31
CA GLN A 88 8.56 12.62 -45.05
C GLN A 88 9.51 13.43 -44.16
N ASP A 89 9.51 14.75 -44.24
CA ASP A 89 10.34 15.59 -43.37
C ASP A 89 9.70 15.80 -41.99
N SER A 90 8.37 15.90 -41.89
CA SER A 90 7.66 15.79 -40.59
C SER A 90 7.80 14.39 -39.97
N ALA A 91 7.79 13.33 -40.77
CA ALA A 91 8.02 11.95 -40.31
C ALA A 91 9.43 11.72 -39.74
N LYS A 92 10.44 12.55 -40.04
CA LYS A 92 11.72 12.47 -39.33
C LYS A 92 11.62 12.88 -37.85
N ARG A 93 10.50 13.43 -37.40
CA ARG A 93 10.07 13.49 -36.00
C ARG A 93 9.12 12.33 -35.62
N PHE A 94 9.37 11.12 -36.12
CA PHE A 94 8.79 9.90 -35.53
C PHE A 94 9.30 9.71 -34.09
N TYR A 95 8.64 10.35 -33.14
CA TYR A 95 8.47 9.74 -31.83
C TYR A 95 7.58 8.52 -32.01
N ARG A 96 8.20 7.38 -32.34
CA ARG A 96 7.68 6.09 -31.88
C ARG A 96 7.52 6.27 -30.38
N ILE A 97 6.33 6.02 -29.82
CA ILE A 97 6.22 5.78 -28.38
C ILE A 97 6.87 4.41 -28.15
N LYS A 98 8.20 4.39 -28.19
CA LYS A 98 8.99 3.49 -27.37
C LYS A 98 8.65 3.88 -25.94
N SER A 99 8.45 2.87 -25.11
CA SER A 99 8.66 2.97 -23.68
C SER A 99 10.04 3.57 -23.41
N LEU A 100 10.11 4.89 -23.21
CA LEU A 100 11.36 5.60 -22.90
C LEU A 100 11.83 5.34 -21.46
N GLU A 101 11.13 4.49 -20.72
CA GLU A 101 11.56 3.91 -19.44
C GLU A 101 12.26 2.54 -19.57
N ARG A 102 12.32 1.93 -20.77
CA ARG A 102 12.91 0.58 -20.96
C ARG A 102 13.97 0.47 -22.05
N GLN A 103 14.62 1.57 -22.43
CA GLN A 103 15.91 1.50 -23.12
C GLN A 103 17.07 1.64 -22.13
N HIS A 104 17.50 0.51 -21.57
CA HIS A 104 18.91 0.20 -21.30
C HIS A 104 19.79 1.42 -20.95
N PHE A 105 19.46 2.10 -19.85
CA PHE A 105 20.55 2.42 -18.95
C PHE A 105 21.15 1.06 -18.58
N HIS A 106 22.45 0.88 -18.79
CA HIS A 106 23.16 -0.12 -17.99
C HIS A 106 22.89 0.29 -16.55
N MET A 107 22.17 -0.56 -15.82
CA MET A 107 21.79 -0.31 -14.44
C MET A 107 23.03 -0.46 -13.58
N ASN A 108 23.89 0.57 -13.64
CA ASN A 108 24.71 0.97 -12.52
C ASN A 108 23.74 1.53 -11.48
N TYR A 109 22.94 0.65 -10.89
CA TYR A 109 22.38 0.86 -9.56
C TYR A 109 23.51 1.34 -8.66
N LEU A 110 23.19 2.19 -7.68
CA LEU A 110 24.18 2.79 -6.80
C LEU A 110 24.67 1.71 -5.83
N LYS A 111 25.54 0.84 -6.34
CA LYS A 111 26.02 -0.36 -5.69
C LYS A 111 26.89 0.05 -4.51
N THR A 112 26.44 -0.28 -3.31
CA THR A 112 27.24 -0.03 -2.12
C THR A 112 28.38 -1.05 -2.01
N SER A 113 29.40 -0.72 -1.21
CA SER A 113 30.49 -1.65 -0.89
C SER A 113 30.15 -2.63 0.23
N ASP A 114 28.91 -2.68 0.68
CA ASP A 114 28.53 -3.41 1.90
C ASP A 114 28.39 -4.92 1.62
N PRO A 115 28.86 -5.81 2.51
CA PRO A 115 29.09 -7.21 2.19
C PRO A 115 27.84 -7.98 1.76
N GLN A 116 26.64 -7.57 2.22
CA GLN A 116 25.38 -8.24 1.90
C GLN A 116 24.60 -7.60 0.75
N TRP A 117 25.12 -6.60 0.02
CA TRP A 117 24.39 -5.94 -1.07
C TRP A 117 23.78 -6.91 -2.10
N SER A 118 24.47 -8.00 -2.44
CA SER A 118 23.95 -9.04 -3.35
C SER A 118 22.81 -9.88 -2.77
N ASN A 119 22.64 -9.89 -1.45
CA ASN A 119 21.56 -10.59 -0.76
C ASN A 119 20.34 -9.69 -0.52
N MET A 120 20.51 -8.36 -0.57
CA MET A 120 19.48 -7.34 -0.39
C MET A 120 18.57 -7.16 -1.61
N TRP A 121 17.92 -8.25 -2.01
CA TRP A 121 17.03 -8.33 -3.18
C TRP A 121 15.91 -7.28 -3.17
N ASN A 122 15.50 -6.79 -2.01
CA ASN A 122 14.49 -5.76 -1.82
C ASN A 122 14.94 -4.35 -2.26
N LEU A 123 16.25 -4.07 -2.29
CA LEU A 123 16.84 -2.76 -2.66
C LEU A 123 17.77 -2.80 -3.87
N ASN A 124 18.38 -3.96 -4.16
CA ASN A 124 19.49 -4.09 -5.11
C ASN A 124 19.11 -3.97 -6.60
N GLY A 125 17.81 -3.83 -6.89
CA GLY A 125 17.29 -3.64 -8.25
C GLY A 125 16.90 -4.91 -9.00
N GLU A 126 17.07 -6.11 -8.42
CA GLU A 126 16.89 -7.39 -9.12
C GLU A 126 15.43 -7.85 -9.24
N VAL A 127 14.51 -7.25 -8.48
CA VAL A 127 13.10 -7.65 -8.38
C VAL A 127 12.15 -6.69 -9.09
N VAL A 128 10.98 -7.22 -9.50
CA VAL A 128 9.83 -6.49 -10.05
C VAL A 128 8.56 -6.99 -9.33
N PRO A 129 7.74 -6.15 -8.64
CA PRO A 129 7.88 -4.70 -8.42
C PRO A 129 9.25 -4.26 -7.89
N ASN A 130 9.53 -2.95 -7.88
CA ASN A 130 10.76 -2.44 -7.31
C ASN A 130 10.45 -1.24 -6.41
N THR A 131 11.12 -1.14 -5.27
CA THR A 131 11.00 0.00 -4.35
C THR A 131 11.63 1.28 -4.91
N ARG A 132 12.49 1.16 -5.93
CA ARG A 132 13.24 2.25 -6.58
C ARG A 132 14.05 3.14 -5.63
N VAL A 133 14.50 2.57 -4.52
CA VAL A 133 15.30 3.25 -3.50
C VAL A 133 16.66 3.67 -4.07
N SER A 134 17.29 2.84 -4.90
CA SER A 134 18.55 3.16 -5.60
C SER A 134 18.44 4.41 -6.49
N GLU A 135 17.30 4.62 -7.13
CA GLU A 135 17.02 5.79 -7.98
C GLU A 135 16.81 7.06 -7.13
N ALA A 136 16.13 6.95 -5.99
CA ALA A 136 16.02 8.05 -5.02
C ALA A 136 17.39 8.46 -4.45
N TRP A 137 18.24 7.49 -4.10
CA TRP A 137 19.64 7.72 -3.70
C TRP A 137 20.44 8.44 -4.79
N ARG A 138 20.25 8.05 -6.07
CA ARG A 138 20.90 8.70 -7.22
C ARG A 138 20.46 10.16 -7.40
N TYR A 139 19.28 10.56 -6.92
CA TYR A 139 18.86 11.96 -6.86
C TYR A 139 19.34 12.71 -5.61
N GLY A 140 20.12 12.07 -4.74
CA GLY A 140 20.73 12.67 -3.56
C GLY A 140 19.91 12.53 -2.27
N PHE A 141 18.85 11.73 -2.26
CA PHE A 141 18.01 11.52 -1.08
C PHE A 141 18.38 10.22 -0.39
N ASN A 142 18.78 10.31 0.88
CA ASN A 142 19.28 9.22 1.72
C ASN A 142 18.78 9.32 3.18
N GLY A 143 17.82 10.20 3.47
CA GLY A 143 17.26 10.45 4.80
C GLY A 143 18.00 11.51 5.62
N SER A 144 19.09 12.08 5.12
CA SER A 144 19.90 13.05 5.88
C SER A 144 19.09 14.27 6.32
N GLY A 145 19.11 14.53 7.63
CA GLY A 145 18.35 15.60 8.27
C GLY A 145 16.95 15.21 8.75
N ILE A 146 16.52 13.96 8.58
CA ILE A 146 15.26 13.42 9.08
C ILE A 146 15.51 12.55 10.31
N THR A 147 14.65 12.68 11.33
CA THR A 147 14.73 11.87 12.57
C THR A 147 13.59 10.87 12.63
N ILE A 148 13.91 9.59 12.80
CA ILE A 148 12.95 8.49 12.90
C ILE A 148 13.02 7.90 14.30
N ALA A 149 11.90 7.89 15.03
CA ALA A 149 11.76 7.13 16.26
C ALA A 149 11.38 5.68 15.91
N VAL A 150 12.12 4.70 16.44
CA VAL A 150 11.82 3.27 16.30
C VAL A 150 11.31 2.78 17.65
N LEU A 151 10.01 2.51 17.72
CA LEU A 151 9.32 2.00 18.91
C LEU A 151 9.25 0.48 18.79
N ASP A 152 10.05 -0.23 19.57
CA ASP A 152 10.26 -1.67 19.39
C ASP A 152 10.89 -2.33 20.65
N SER A 153 11.55 -3.48 20.50
CA SER A 153 12.18 -4.26 21.57
C SER A 153 13.51 -3.70 22.10
N GLY A 154 13.96 -2.59 21.54
CA GLY A 154 15.27 -1.99 21.78
C GLY A 154 16.25 -2.19 20.62
N ILE A 155 17.35 -1.45 20.66
CA ILE A 155 18.33 -1.38 19.58
C ILE A 155 19.72 -1.52 20.19
N GLN A 156 20.54 -2.40 19.64
CA GLN A 156 21.97 -2.46 19.98
C GLN A 156 22.66 -1.16 19.55
N VAL A 157 22.87 -0.25 20.50
CA VAL A 157 23.39 1.10 20.25
C VAL A 157 24.80 1.08 19.66
N ASP A 158 25.63 0.12 20.07
CA ASP A 158 27.02 0.00 19.62
C ASP A 158 27.19 -0.85 18.34
N HIS A 159 26.09 -1.36 17.76
CA HIS A 159 26.14 -2.17 16.54
C HIS A 159 26.95 -1.44 15.46
N PRO A 160 27.99 -2.07 14.87
CA PRO A 160 28.97 -1.38 14.04
C PRO A 160 28.35 -0.66 12.83
N ASP A 161 27.23 -1.19 12.35
CA ASP A 161 26.46 -0.70 11.21
C ASP A 161 25.38 0.36 11.55
N LEU A 162 25.03 0.53 12.84
CA LEU A 162 23.93 1.43 13.26
C LEU A 162 24.43 2.62 14.10
N ARG A 163 25.48 2.42 14.90
CA ARG A 163 25.98 3.34 15.94
C ARG A 163 26.27 4.79 15.54
N LYS A 164 26.45 5.08 14.25
CA LYS A 164 26.64 6.46 13.76
C LYS A 164 25.31 7.21 13.55
N ASN A 165 24.25 6.47 13.27
CA ASN A 165 22.92 6.99 12.99
C ASN A 165 22.03 7.02 14.25
N ILE A 166 22.34 6.23 15.29
CA ILE A 166 21.60 6.22 16.56
C ILE A 166 21.94 7.44 17.43
N ASP A 167 20.94 8.25 17.75
CA ASP A 167 20.99 9.27 18.80
C ASP A 167 20.70 8.61 20.16
N ALA A 168 21.75 8.05 20.76
CA ALA A 168 21.69 7.40 22.06
C ALA A 168 21.31 8.35 23.22
N VAL A 169 21.48 9.67 23.04
CA VAL A 169 21.21 10.67 24.09
C VAL A 169 19.71 10.97 24.20
N ASN A 170 18.99 10.92 23.09
CA ASN A 170 17.54 11.10 23.04
C ASN A 170 16.77 9.76 22.95
N SER A 171 17.48 8.62 22.95
CA SER A 171 16.89 7.30 23.09
C SER A 171 16.47 7.00 24.52
N TYR A 172 15.43 6.19 24.73
CA TYR A 172 14.90 5.90 26.07
C TYR A 172 14.26 4.51 26.19
N ASP A 173 14.44 3.89 27.35
CA ASP A 173 13.84 2.61 27.71
C ASP A 173 12.63 2.81 28.62
N PHE A 174 11.44 2.48 28.13
CA PHE A 174 10.18 2.58 28.88
C PHE A 174 9.86 1.35 29.74
N ILE A 175 10.62 0.26 29.58
CA ILE A 175 10.50 -0.98 30.35
C ILE A 175 11.32 -0.85 31.63
N ASP A 176 12.63 -0.63 31.48
CA ASP A 176 13.59 -0.55 32.58
C ASP A 176 13.77 0.89 33.12
N GLN A 177 13.17 1.88 32.43
CA GLN A 177 13.08 3.30 32.85
C GLN A 177 14.43 4.03 32.92
N ASP A 178 15.31 3.75 31.96
CA ASP A 178 16.60 4.41 31.82
C ASP A 178 16.95 4.76 30.35
N SER A 179 18.23 5.06 30.09
CA SER A 179 18.74 5.43 28.77
C SER A 179 19.39 4.28 27.98
N ASN A 180 19.47 3.08 28.55
CA ASN A 180 20.07 1.91 27.92
C ASN A 180 19.02 1.10 27.14
N ILE A 181 18.76 1.52 25.89
CA ILE A 181 17.85 0.80 24.99
C ILE A 181 18.40 -0.50 24.41
N THR A 182 19.60 -0.96 24.80
CA THR A 182 20.20 -2.18 24.25
C THR A 182 19.57 -3.40 24.91
N PRO A 183 18.91 -4.30 24.16
CA PRO A 183 18.30 -5.50 24.75
C PRO A 183 19.37 -6.49 25.23
N ASP A 184 19.20 -7.01 26.45
CA ASP A 184 20.08 -8.05 27.01
C ASP A 184 19.84 -9.44 26.37
N GLU A 185 18.60 -9.72 25.95
CA GLU A 185 18.18 -11.04 25.45
C GLU A 185 18.20 -11.11 23.92
N ILE A 186 18.75 -12.21 23.37
CA ILE A 186 18.83 -12.42 21.92
C ILE A 186 17.45 -12.51 21.23
N SER A 187 16.40 -12.87 21.99
CA SER A 187 15.00 -12.86 21.51
C SER A 187 14.49 -11.47 21.15
N ASP A 188 15.04 -10.43 21.79
CA ASP A 188 14.62 -9.04 21.63
C ASP A 188 15.44 -8.35 20.51
N SER A 189 15.97 -9.12 19.57
CA SER A 189 16.72 -8.64 18.39
C SER A 189 15.86 -7.95 17.32
N HIS A 190 14.54 -7.95 17.48
CA HIS A 190 13.59 -7.40 16.52
C HIS A 190 13.85 -5.90 16.26
N GLY A 191 13.95 -5.07 17.29
CA GLY A 191 14.21 -3.62 17.17
C GLY A 191 15.54 -3.29 16.50
N THR A 192 16.58 -4.09 16.74
CA THR A 192 17.87 -3.98 16.04
C THR A 192 17.75 -4.38 14.56
N SER A 193 16.91 -5.38 14.26
CA SER A 193 16.69 -5.89 12.90
C SER A 193 15.86 -4.95 12.03
N VAL A 194 14.81 -4.33 12.58
CA VAL A 194 14.02 -3.32 11.86
C VAL A 194 14.80 -2.03 11.63
N THR A 195 15.65 -1.64 12.59
CA THR A 195 16.50 -0.44 12.48
C THR A 195 17.52 -0.55 11.34
N GLY A 196 18.07 -1.74 11.08
CA GLY A 196 18.97 -1.97 9.94
C GLY A 196 18.33 -1.65 8.59
N LEU A 197 17.08 -2.08 8.38
CA LEU A 197 16.33 -1.80 7.15
C LEU A 197 16.05 -0.30 6.96
N ILE A 198 15.97 0.47 8.04
CA ILE A 198 15.81 1.93 8.01
C ILE A 198 17.15 2.61 7.71
N ALA A 199 18.16 2.40 8.58
CA ALA A 199 19.34 3.27 8.66
C ALA A 199 20.66 2.55 9.00
N ALA A 200 20.87 1.31 8.55
CA ALA A 200 22.23 0.77 8.45
C ALA A 200 23.11 1.68 7.56
N GLU A 201 24.36 1.93 7.95
CA GLU A 201 25.24 2.90 7.30
C GLU A 201 25.76 2.37 5.96
N ALA A 202 25.54 3.15 4.89
CA ALA A 202 26.06 2.81 3.56
C ALA A 202 27.59 2.91 3.47
N ASN A 203 28.21 1.92 2.82
CA ASN A 203 29.63 1.87 2.43
C ASN A 203 30.63 1.85 3.60
N ASN A 204 30.25 1.28 4.75
CA ASN A 204 31.16 1.08 5.88
C ASN A 204 31.88 -0.28 5.85
N GLY A 205 31.47 -1.20 4.95
CA GLY A 205 32.04 -2.55 4.84
C GLY A 205 31.49 -3.55 5.87
N VAL A 206 30.36 -3.24 6.49
CA VAL A 206 29.63 -4.04 7.49
C VAL A 206 28.26 -4.40 6.91
N CYS A 207 27.75 -5.59 7.25
CA CYS A 207 26.38 -6.06 7.00
C CYS A 207 25.66 -5.48 5.75
N ILE A 208 24.74 -4.53 5.92
CA ILE A 208 23.77 -4.09 4.90
C ILE A 208 23.80 -2.55 4.71
N VAL A 209 22.81 -1.99 4.01
CA VAL A 209 22.54 -0.55 3.94
C VAL A 209 21.05 -0.26 4.19
N GLY A 210 20.74 0.74 4.99
CA GLY A 210 19.37 1.15 5.24
C GLY A 210 18.76 1.93 4.08
N VAL A 211 17.45 1.84 3.87
CA VAL A 211 16.73 2.63 2.84
C VAL A 211 16.99 4.14 2.98
N ALA A 212 17.09 4.62 4.22
CA ALA A 212 17.39 5.99 4.58
C ALA A 212 18.64 6.05 5.47
N HIS A 213 19.73 5.46 4.98
CA HIS A 213 21.05 5.25 5.62
C HIS A 213 21.79 6.49 6.18
N ALA A 214 21.22 7.69 6.07
CA ALA A 214 21.74 8.92 6.68
C ALA A 214 20.73 9.61 7.63
N SER A 215 19.60 8.96 7.94
CA SER A 215 18.63 9.41 8.95
C SER A 215 19.20 9.28 10.36
N THR A 216 18.73 10.14 11.27
CA THR A 216 18.97 9.95 12.70
C THR A 216 17.90 9.03 13.28
N ILE A 217 18.30 8.04 14.09
CA ILE A 217 17.42 7.11 14.77
C ILE A 217 17.35 7.45 16.26
N ILE A 218 16.14 7.65 16.78
CA ILE A 218 15.87 7.62 18.22
C ILE A 218 15.27 6.26 18.54
N GLY A 219 15.94 5.46 19.35
CA GLY A 219 15.39 4.18 19.78
C GLY A 219 14.51 4.34 21.01
N VAL A 220 13.36 3.67 20.99
CA VAL A 220 12.40 3.65 22.08
C VAL A 220 12.11 2.19 22.41
N ARG A 221 12.74 1.66 23.46
CA ARG A 221 12.47 0.30 23.95
C ARG A 221 11.14 0.33 24.70
N LEU A 222 10.11 -0.25 24.09
CA LEU A 222 8.71 -0.15 24.48
C LEU A 222 8.10 -1.54 24.75
N ILE A 223 8.40 -2.50 23.88
CA ILE A 223 7.95 -3.89 23.99
C ILE A 223 9.11 -4.78 24.43
N GLY A 224 8.81 -5.92 25.03
CA GLY A 224 9.77 -6.94 25.39
C GLY A 224 9.05 -8.26 25.56
N LYS A 225 9.79 -9.37 25.56
CA LYS A 225 9.18 -10.69 25.70
C LYS A 225 8.31 -10.77 26.96
N ASP A 226 7.01 -11.03 26.77
CA ASP A 226 5.99 -11.16 27.82
C ASP A 226 5.74 -9.89 28.67
N ILE A 227 6.15 -8.70 28.20
CA ILE A 227 5.99 -7.42 28.92
C ILE A 227 4.76 -6.64 28.38
N PRO A 228 3.68 -6.48 29.16
CA PRO A 228 2.49 -5.76 28.72
C PRO A 228 2.69 -4.24 28.73
N VAL A 229 2.47 -3.60 27.60
CA VAL A 229 2.44 -2.13 27.49
C VAL A 229 1.07 -1.61 27.94
N ASN A 230 1.06 -0.61 28.83
CA ASN A 230 -0.16 0.09 29.25
C ASN A 230 -0.34 1.41 28.48
N ASP A 231 -1.57 1.92 28.43
CA ASP A 231 -1.96 3.13 27.68
C ASP A 231 -1.13 4.38 28.01
N ILE A 232 -0.67 4.55 29.26
CA ILE A 232 0.16 5.71 29.64
C ILE A 232 1.59 5.56 29.11
N THR A 233 2.16 4.35 29.15
CA THR A 233 3.48 4.07 28.59
C THR A 233 3.44 4.16 27.06
N GLU A 234 2.41 3.61 26.43
CA GLU A 234 2.17 3.71 24.99
C GLU A 234 2.09 5.18 24.52
N ALA A 235 1.25 5.99 25.17
CA ALA A 235 1.11 7.40 24.87
C ALA A 235 2.42 8.20 25.01
N LYS A 236 3.22 7.92 26.04
CA LYS A 236 4.54 8.55 26.25
C LYS A 236 5.54 8.16 25.16
N ALA A 237 5.56 6.90 24.74
CA ALA A 237 6.42 6.46 23.65
C ALA A 237 6.01 7.11 22.31
N LEU A 238 4.71 7.15 22.00
CA LEU A 238 4.16 7.80 20.80
C LEU A 238 4.38 9.33 20.76
N THR A 239 4.75 9.94 21.88
CA THR A 239 5.07 11.38 22.01
C THR A 239 6.53 11.65 22.36
N HIS A 240 7.38 10.62 22.42
CA HIS A 240 8.77 10.75 22.82
C HIS A 240 9.55 11.63 21.83
N HIS A 241 10.01 12.79 22.29
CA HIS A 241 10.67 13.83 21.48
C HIS A 241 9.90 14.34 20.24
N LEU A 242 8.58 14.55 20.34
CA LEU A 242 7.71 15.21 19.33
C LEU A 242 8.30 16.40 18.56
N SER A 243 9.15 17.22 19.20
CA SER A 243 9.76 18.42 18.60
C SER A 243 11.03 18.13 17.78
N ARG A 244 11.52 16.89 17.79
CA ARG A 244 12.70 16.40 17.06
C ARG A 244 12.35 15.31 16.06
N VAL A 245 11.45 14.41 16.43
CA VAL A 245 11.05 13.26 15.61
C VAL A 245 10.18 13.71 14.44
N ASP A 246 10.51 13.24 13.23
CA ASP A 246 9.68 13.40 12.06
C ASP A 246 8.70 12.22 11.86
N ILE A 247 9.18 10.99 12.10
CA ILE A 247 8.47 9.75 11.79
C ILE A 247 8.58 8.79 12.98
N TYR A 248 7.47 8.17 13.38
CA TYR A 248 7.43 7.07 14.33
C TYR A 248 7.20 5.77 13.55
N SER A 249 8.17 4.87 13.56
CA SER A 249 8.09 3.52 12.99
C SER A 249 7.68 2.53 14.08
N ASN A 250 6.56 1.85 13.89
CA ASN A 250 5.94 0.97 14.88
C ASN A 250 5.73 -0.43 14.30
N SER A 251 6.51 -1.40 14.77
CA SER A 251 6.43 -2.80 14.32
C SER A 251 5.88 -3.73 15.42
N TRP A 252 4.90 -3.22 16.16
CA TRP A 252 4.22 -3.84 17.30
C TRP A 252 2.72 -3.54 17.24
N GLY A 253 1.91 -4.37 17.92
CA GLY A 253 0.45 -4.29 17.90
C GLY A 253 -0.18 -5.30 18.84
N SER A 254 -1.48 -5.55 18.68
CA SER A 254 -2.20 -6.55 19.46
C SER A 254 -1.95 -7.99 19.00
N TYR A 255 -2.30 -8.97 19.83
CA TYR A 255 -2.34 -10.37 19.43
C TYR A 255 -3.40 -10.59 18.35
N SER A 256 -2.96 -11.03 17.16
CA SER A 256 -3.85 -11.30 16.02
C SER A 256 -4.89 -12.40 16.32
N GLY A 257 -6.05 -12.28 15.68
CA GLY A 257 -7.11 -13.28 15.53
C GLY A 257 -8.10 -13.37 16.69
N LEU A 258 -7.80 -12.78 17.85
CA LEU A 258 -8.53 -13.08 19.09
C LEU A 258 -9.72 -12.14 19.36
N LEU A 259 -9.52 -10.81 19.31
CA LEU A 259 -10.49 -9.83 19.81
C LEU A 259 -10.50 -8.55 18.98
N TYR A 260 -11.42 -7.64 19.30
CA TYR A 260 -11.37 -6.23 18.91
C TYR A 260 -10.58 -5.48 19.99
N HIS A 261 -9.45 -4.87 19.63
CA HIS A 261 -8.56 -4.20 20.57
C HIS A 261 -8.62 -2.68 20.41
N ARG A 262 -9.30 -1.99 21.33
CA ARG A 262 -9.38 -0.52 21.32
C ARG A 262 -8.01 0.10 21.57
N LEU A 263 -7.72 1.18 20.85
CA LEU A 263 -6.70 2.13 21.29
C LEU A 263 -7.15 2.74 22.63
N GLY A 264 -6.23 2.90 23.58
CA GLY A 264 -6.54 3.56 24.84
C GLY A 264 -6.69 5.08 24.65
N PRO A 265 -7.53 5.75 25.45
CA PRO A 265 -7.84 7.16 25.25
C PRO A 265 -6.64 8.09 25.45
N VAL A 266 -5.63 7.70 26.24
CA VAL A 266 -4.40 8.49 26.40
C VAL A 266 -3.52 8.35 25.16
N SER A 267 -3.40 7.14 24.59
CA SER A 267 -2.68 6.89 23.34
C SER A 267 -3.37 7.54 22.13
N GLU A 268 -4.71 7.58 22.11
CA GLU A 268 -5.46 8.33 21.09
C GLU A 268 -5.17 9.83 21.18
N SER A 269 -5.14 10.41 22.38
CA SER A 269 -4.74 11.81 22.59
C SER A 269 -3.28 12.06 22.16
N ALA A 270 -2.37 11.11 22.42
CA ALA A 270 -0.98 11.19 21.98
C ALA A 270 -0.84 11.24 20.45
N LEU A 271 -1.64 10.46 19.70
CA LEU A 271 -1.65 10.54 18.23
C LEU A 271 -2.16 11.90 17.74
N VAL A 272 -3.18 12.47 18.40
CA VAL A 272 -3.69 13.83 18.09
C VAL A 272 -2.59 14.88 18.33
N ASP A 273 -1.92 14.87 19.47
CA ASP A 273 -0.80 15.77 19.77
C ASP A 273 0.35 15.59 18.75
N GLY A 274 0.61 14.34 18.36
CA GLY A 274 1.56 13.99 17.30
C GLY A 274 1.28 14.68 15.97
N VAL A 275 0.04 14.58 15.45
CA VAL A 275 -0.31 15.16 14.14
C VAL A 275 -0.60 16.66 14.19
N THR A 276 -0.82 17.25 15.37
CA THR A 276 -1.15 18.69 15.53
C THR A 276 0.02 19.55 16.01
N LEU A 277 0.90 19.02 16.88
CA LEU A 277 2.02 19.76 17.48
C LEU A 277 3.37 19.35 16.86
N GLY A 278 3.50 18.08 16.46
CA GLY A 278 4.70 17.50 15.88
C GLY A 278 5.22 18.26 14.66
N ARG A 279 6.55 18.25 14.47
CA ARG A 279 7.24 18.88 13.32
C ARG A 279 6.85 20.35 13.08
N ASN A 280 6.67 21.11 14.16
CA ASN A 280 6.20 22.51 14.15
C ASN A 280 4.82 22.68 13.50
N GLY A 281 3.86 21.84 13.89
CA GLY A 281 2.47 21.90 13.39
C GLY A 281 2.23 21.26 12.02
N LYS A 282 3.25 20.62 11.42
CA LYS A 282 3.08 19.78 10.21
C LYS A 282 2.54 18.38 10.54
N GLY A 283 2.65 17.98 11.80
CA GLY A 283 2.34 16.65 12.31
C GLY A 283 3.45 15.64 12.01
N VAL A 284 3.81 14.84 13.02
CA VAL A 284 4.66 13.65 12.83
C VAL A 284 3.92 12.60 12.02
N ILE A 285 4.66 11.68 11.39
CA ILE A 285 4.07 10.56 10.65
C ILE A 285 4.15 9.27 11.46
N TYR A 286 3.00 8.67 11.78
CA TYR A 286 2.92 7.37 12.44
C TYR A 286 2.77 6.25 11.41
N VAL A 287 3.83 5.48 11.18
CA VAL A 287 3.81 4.28 10.33
C VAL A 287 3.69 3.05 11.24
N PHE A 288 2.80 2.13 10.88
CA PHE A 288 2.53 0.90 11.62
C PHE A 288 2.61 -0.33 10.71
N ALA A 289 3.08 -1.45 11.24
CA ALA A 289 2.93 -2.76 10.63
C ALA A 289 1.43 -3.16 10.61
N ALA A 290 0.93 -3.64 9.47
CA ALA A 290 -0.50 -3.91 9.29
C ALA A 290 -1.03 -5.20 9.94
N GLY A 291 -0.22 -5.91 10.73
CA GLY A 291 -0.58 -7.16 11.41
C GLY A 291 -0.04 -8.42 10.72
N ASN A 292 -0.12 -9.57 11.40
CA ASN A 292 0.47 -10.84 10.98
C ASN A 292 -0.50 -12.05 11.08
N GLY A 293 -1.80 -11.81 11.32
CA GLY A 293 -2.84 -12.84 11.44
C GLY A 293 -3.28 -13.50 10.12
N GLY A 294 -2.75 -13.07 8.97
CA GLY A 294 -3.13 -13.60 7.66
C GLY A 294 -4.61 -13.42 7.33
N LYS A 295 -5.16 -14.33 6.52
CA LYS A 295 -6.58 -14.29 6.12
C LYS A 295 -7.58 -14.50 7.26
N ASP A 296 -7.12 -15.06 8.39
CA ASP A 296 -7.93 -15.41 9.56
C ASP A 296 -8.10 -14.24 10.56
N ASP A 297 -7.45 -13.10 10.29
CA ASP A 297 -7.65 -11.84 11.01
C ASP A 297 -7.92 -10.65 10.07
N ASN A 298 -8.26 -9.51 10.66
CA ASN A 298 -8.54 -8.28 9.94
C ASN A 298 -8.07 -7.08 10.74
N CYS A 299 -7.18 -6.27 10.13
CA CYS A 299 -6.51 -5.17 10.82
C CYS A 299 -7.48 -4.10 11.37
N ASN A 300 -8.71 -3.99 10.85
CA ASN A 300 -9.71 -3.07 11.38
C ASN A 300 -10.21 -3.47 12.79
N ALA A 301 -9.88 -4.67 13.28
CA ALA A 301 -10.10 -5.06 14.67
C ALA A 301 -9.06 -4.42 15.63
N ASP A 302 -7.95 -3.87 15.14
CA ASP A 302 -6.99 -3.10 15.93
C ASP A 302 -7.29 -1.59 15.81
N GLY A 303 -7.51 -0.95 16.96
CA GLY A 303 -7.76 0.49 17.09
C GLY A 303 -6.59 1.39 16.67
N LYS A 304 -5.36 0.87 16.63
CA LYS A 304 -4.18 1.56 16.08
C LYS A 304 -4.23 1.58 14.55
N LEU A 305 -4.54 0.44 13.94
CA LEU A 305 -4.50 0.28 12.48
C LEU A 305 -5.76 0.84 11.80
N SER A 306 -6.87 0.92 12.53
CA SER A 306 -8.09 1.64 12.12
C SER A 306 -8.07 3.14 12.46
N ASN A 307 -6.99 3.69 13.03
CA ASN A 307 -6.96 5.11 13.42
C ASN A 307 -6.86 6.08 12.21
N LEU A 308 -7.35 7.32 12.39
CA LEU A 308 -7.24 8.39 11.39
C LEU A 308 -5.77 8.80 11.14
N TYR A 309 -4.92 8.77 12.15
CA TYR A 309 -3.59 9.37 12.14
C TYR A 309 -2.46 8.41 11.74
N THR A 310 -2.71 7.11 11.74
CA THR A 310 -1.73 6.07 11.42
C THR A 310 -1.71 5.71 9.94
N ILE A 311 -0.59 5.13 9.50
CA ILE A 311 -0.37 4.59 8.16
C ILE A 311 -0.01 3.10 8.29
N PRO A 312 -0.99 2.18 8.22
CA PRO A 312 -0.72 0.75 8.19
C PRO A 312 -0.06 0.33 6.87
N ILE A 313 1.02 -0.43 6.97
CA ILE A 313 1.81 -0.94 5.85
C ILE A 313 1.88 -2.47 5.93
N THR A 314 1.54 -3.12 4.83
CA THR A 314 1.57 -4.59 4.74
C THR A 314 2.79 -5.13 3.98
N SER A 315 2.86 -6.44 3.77
CA SER A 315 3.98 -7.14 3.14
C SER A 315 3.65 -7.77 1.80
N ILE A 316 4.62 -7.68 0.90
CA ILE A 316 4.72 -8.43 -0.35
C ILE A 316 5.98 -9.30 -0.31
N GLY A 317 5.92 -10.49 -0.91
CA GLY A 317 7.03 -11.40 -1.10
C GLY A 317 7.85 -11.13 -2.37
N ILE A 318 9.03 -11.75 -2.50
CA ILE A 318 9.89 -11.61 -3.70
C ILE A 318 9.18 -12.04 -5.00
N ASP A 319 8.20 -12.93 -4.90
CA ASP A 319 7.40 -13.46 -6.00
C ASP A 319 6.34 -12.47 -6.52
N GLY A 320 6.21 -11.30 -5.87
CA GLY A 320 5.23 -10.28 -6.22
C GLY A 320 3.82 -10.58 -5.68
N LYS A 321 3.69 -11.45 -4.67
CA LYS A 321 2.42 -11.73 -4.01
C LYS A 321 2.30 -11.03 -2.66
N ALA A 322 1.08 -10.79 -2.19
CA ALA A 322 0.84 -10.52 -0.78
C ALA A 322 1.41 -11.66 0.08
N ALA A 323 2.06 -11.32 1.19
CA ALA A 323 2.65 -12.34 2.05
C ALA A 323 1.57 -13.16 2.78
N PRO A 324 1.73 -14.47 3.03
CA PRO A 324 0.66 -15.31 3.60
C PRO A 324 0.14 -14.88 4.98
N TYR A 325 0.96 -14.19 5.76
CA TYR A 325 0.62 -13.62 7.08
C TYR A 325 0.01 -12.20 7.00
N ALA A 326 -0.05 -11.58 5.82
CA ALA A 326 -0.62 -10.25 5.66
C ALA A 326 -2.12 -10.25 5.98
N GLU A 327 -2.54 -9.40 6.92
CA GLU A 327 -3.95 -9.32 7.32
C GLU A 327 -4.83 -8.65 6.27
N VAL A 328 -6.10 -9.03 6.25
CA VAL A 328 -7.13 -8.34 5.47
C VAL A 328 -7.31 -6.93 6.03
N CYS A 329 -7.03 -5.88 5.25
CA CYS A 329 -6.82 -4.55 5.82
C CYS A 329 -7.31 -3.40 4.94
N ALA A 330 -8.58 -2.99 5.11
CA ALA A 330 -9.14 -1.85 4.38
C ALA A 330 -8.53 -0.48 4.74
N SER A 331 -7.80 -0.39 5.86
CA SER A 331 -7.05 0.80 6.27
C SER A 331 -5.57 0.76 5.84
N ALA A 332 -5.08 -0.32 5.23
CA ALA A 332 -3.72 -0.38 4.70
C ALA A 332 -3.54 0.58 3.53
N PHE A 333 -2.51 1.43 3.62
CA PHE A 333 -2.18 2.34 2.52
C PHE A 333 -1.43 1.64 1.40
N ALA A 334 -0.41 0.86 1.75
CA ALA A 334 0.53 0.32 0.77
C ALA A 334 1.26 -0.88 1.34
N ALA A 335 2.12 -1.46 0.52
CA ALA A 335 3.01 -2.54 0.88
C ALA A 335 4.47 -2.22 0.57
N THR A 336 5.36 -2.89 1.29
CA THR A 336 6.77 -3.04 0.92
C THR A 336 7.18 -4.51 1.02
N TYR A 337 8.46 -4.80 0.84
CA TYR A 337 8.95 -6.17 0.91
C TYR A 337 9.12 -6.66 2.34
N SER A 338 8.76 -7.91 2.58
CA SER A 338 9.20 -8.66 3.76
C SER A 338 9.60 -10.07 3.36
N SER A 339 10.12 -10.83 4.33
CA SER A 339 10.48 -12.22 4.09
C SER A 339 9.26 -13.09 3.85
N ILE A 340 9.45 -14.11 3.01
CA ILE A 340 8.54 -15.25 2.83
C ILE A 340 9.38 -16.54 2.90
N PRO A 341 8.81 -17.73 3.11
CA PRO A 341 9.57 -18.98 3.21
C PRO A 341 10.58 -19.21 2.07
N GLU A 342 10.23 -18.80 0.86
CA GLU A 342 11.03 -18.90 -0.37
C GLU A 342 12.26 -17.97 -0.38
N ARG A 343 12.18 -16.83 0.30
CA ARG A 343 13.25 -15.82 0.32
C ARG A 343 13.15 -14.90 1.54
N GLN A 344 14.23 -14.92 2.31
CA GLN A 344 14.41 -14.09 3.50
C GLN A 344 15.01 -12.72 3.13
N LEU A 345 14.64 -11.66 3.84
CA LEU A 345 15.39 -10.40 3.87
C LEU A 345 16.77 -10.60 4.49
N THR A 346 17.62 -9.58 4.42
CA THR A 346 18.88 -9.52 5.18
C THR A 346 18.92 -8.24 6.00
N SER A 347 19.26 -8.32 7.27
CA SER A 347 19.39 -7.16 8.15
C SER A 347 20.42 -7.34 9.27
N THR A 348 20.66 -6.28 10.03
CA THR A 348 21.43 -6.28 11.28
C THR A 348 20.74 -7.11 12.36
N SER A 349 21.48 -7.55 13.38
CA SER A 349 20.93 -8.23 14.56
C SER A 349 21.86 -8.04 15.76
N LEU A 350 21.41 -8.45 16.94
CA LEU A 350 22.19 -8.39 18.18
C LEU A 350 23.53 -9.12 18.07
N ASN A 351 24.42 -8.86 19.02
CA ASN A 351 25.82 -9.30 19.03
C ASN A 351 26.65 -8.80 17.83
N SER A 352 26.30 -7.63 17.27
CA SER A 352 26.97 -7.04 16.10
C SER A 352 26.95 -7.93 14.87
N THR A 353 25.85 -8.67 14.64
CA THR A 353 25.75 -9.68 13.59
C THR A 353 24.84 -9.25 12.43
N CYS A 354 24.93 -10.00 11.33
CA CYS A 354 24.10 -9.83 10.15
C CYS A 354 23.34 -11.13 9.89
N VAL A 355 22.02 -11.07 9.71
CA VAL A 355 21.16 -12.25 9.61
C VAL A 355 20.28 -12.21 8.37
N SER A 356 20.01 -13.41 7.83
CA SER A 356 19.11 -13.66 6.70
C SER A 356 18.40 -14.98 6.97
N ASN A 357 17.35 -14.94 7.79
CA ASN A 357 16.63 -16.11 8.28
C ASN A 357 15.12 -15.79 8.46
N SER A 358 14.33 -16.83 8.78
CA SER A 358 12.88 -16.76 8.99
C SER A 358 12.42 -15.86 10.14
N ASN A 359 13.32 -15.35 10.98
CA ASN A 359 12.95 -14.40 12.03
C ASN A 359 12.75 -12.98 11.48
N LEU A 360 13.08 -12.75 10.20
CA LEU A 360 12.81 -11.51 9.46
C LEU A 360 11.47 -11.53 8.71
N GLU A 361 10.53 -12.38 9.15
CA GLU A 361 9.18 -12.53 8.60
C GLU A 361 8.17 -11.63 9.31
N GLY A 362 7.16 -11.12 8.59
CA GLY A 362 6.08 -10.29 9.14
C GLY A 362 5.99 -8.89 8.53
N THR A 363 4.83 -8.23 8.68
CA THR A 363 4.62 -6.81 8.32
C THR A 363 5.50 -5.85 9.13
N SER A 364 6.01 -6.33 10.26
CA SER A 364 7.04 -5.70 11.08
C SER A 364 8.33 -5.31 10.35
N PHE A 365 8.67 -5.97 9.24
CA PHE A 365 9.84 -5.62 8.42
C PHE A 365 9.49 -4.73 7.21
N SER A 366 8.19 -4.56 6.93
CA SER A 366 7.68 -3.65 5.89
C SER A 366 7.51 -2.21 6.38
N ALA A 367 6.83 -2.00 7.52
CA ALA A 367 6.66 -0.66 8.11
C ALA A 367 7.97 0.15 8.31
N PRO A 368 9.12 -0.46 8.68
CA PRO A 368 10.42 0.23 8.74
C PRO A 368 10.90 0.72 7.36
N GLN A 369 10.81 -0.12 6.32
CA GLN A 369 11.18 0.26 4.96
C GLN A 369 10.29 1.38 4.43
N ALA A 370 8.97 1.30 4.68
CA ALA A 370 8.04 2.39 4.36
C ALA A 370 8.36 3.70 5.10
N SER A 371 8.67 3.63 6.40
CA SER A 371 9.12 4.79 7.20
C SER A 371 10.36 5.44 6.60
N ALA A 372 11.31 4.64 6.14
CA ALA A 372 12.51 5.13 5.48
C ALA A 372 12.22 5.74 4.10
N ILE A 373 11.32 5.17 3.29
CA ILE A 373 10.86 5.80 2.02
C ILE A 373 10.19 7.15 2.29
N VAL A 374 9.35 7.25 3.34
CA VAL A 374 8.77 8.53 3.79
C VAL A 374 9.88 9.52 4.18
N ALA A 375 10.95 9.08 4.85
CA ALA A 375 12.08 9.94 5.17
C ALA A 375 12.79 10.51 3.91
N LEU A 376 12.95 9.71 2.85
CA LEU A 376 13.47 10.21 1.57
C LEU A 376 12.57 11.31 0.99
N ALA A 377 11.24 11.12 1.06
CA ALA A 377 10.26 12.11 0.60
C ALA A 377 10.31 13.40 1.46
N LEU A 378 10.37 13.29 2.80
CA LEU A 378 10.51 14.44 3.70
C LEU A 378 11.82 15.20 3.48
N GLN A 379 12.93 14.53 3.22
CA GLN A 379 14.20 15.18 2.88
C GLN A 379 14.06 16.00 1.58
N SER A 380 13.28 15.50 0.61
CA SER A 380 13.03 16.20 -0.65
C SER A 380 12.08 17.39 -0.54
N ASN A 381 11.14 17.36 0.42
CA ASN A 381 10.27 18.48 0.75
C ASN A 381 9.94 18.50 2.25
N PRO A 382 10.72 19.23 3.07
CA PRO A 382 10.49 19.31 4.51
C PRO A 382 9.17 20.00 4.91
N SER A 383 8.43 20.58 3.96
CA SER A 383 7.16 21.27 4.22
C SER A 383 5.95 20.33 4.28
N LEU A 384 6.07 19.10 3.77
CA LEU A 384 4.99 18.11 3.76
C LEU A 384 4.41 17.90 5.17
N THR A 385 3.08 17.91 5.28
CA THR A 385 2.33 17.51 6.48
C THR A 385 2.12 16.00 6.52
N TRP A 386 1.66 15.49 7.67
CA TRP A 386 1.27 14.08 7.82
C TRP A 386 0.22 13.63 6.78
N ARG A 387 -0.72 14.52 6.38
CA ARG A 387 -1.70 14.27 5.31
C ARG A 387 -1.07 14.28 3.92
N ASP A 388 -0.16 15.21 3.64
CA ASP A 388 0.54 15.24 2.35
C ASP A 388 1.31 13.94 2.10
N VAL A 389 1.94 13.38 3.13
CA VAL A 389 2.60 12.07 3.06
C VAL A 389 1.62 10.96 2.71
N GLN A 390 0.42 10.93 3.32
CA GLN A 390 -0.62 9.95 2.96
C GLN A 390 -1.04 10.10 1.48
N HIS A 391 -1.31 11.32 1.00
CA HIS A 391 -1.63 11.58 -0.42
C HIS A 391 -0.53 11.16 -1.38
N LEU A 392 0.73 11.40 -1.03
CA LEU A 392 1.89 10.95 -1.81
C LEU A 392 1.90 9.41 -1.92
N ILE A 393 1.74 8.69 -0.80
CA ILE A 393 1.69 7.21 -0.81
C ILE A 393 0.58 6.71 -1.74
N VAL A 394 -0.63 7.29 -1.68
CA VAL A 394 -1.75 6.93 -2.56
C VAL A 394 -1.42 7.13 -4.05
N GLN A 395 -0.78 8.25 -4.40
CA GLN A 395 -0.52 8.60 -5.80
C GLN A 395 0.70 7.92 -6.40
N THR A 396 1.71 7.58 -5.58
CA THR A 396 2.97 7.03 -6.08
C THR A 396 3.06 5.52 -5.93
N SER A 397 2.29 4.89 -5.05
CA SER A 397 2.23 3.42 -4.96
C SER A 397 1.72 2.78 -6.25
N LYS A 398 2.20 1.57 -6.54
CA LYS A 398 2.00 0.90 -7.83
C LYS A 398 1.51 -0.53 -7.65
N ARG A 399 0.42 -0.86 -8.37
CA ARG A 399 -0.12 -2.24 -8.43
C ARG A 399 0.86 -3.27 -9.02
N HIS A 400 1.70 -2.91 -10.00
CA HIS A 400 2.77 -3.77 -10.56
C HIS A 400 2.45 -5.27 -10.82
N ASN A 401 1.19 -5.62 -11.14
CA ASN A 401 0.71 -7.01 -11.24
C ASN A 401 0.88 -7.84 -9.95
N ILE A 402 0.88 -7.18 -8.79
CA ILE A 402 0.84 -7.83 -7.49
C ILE A 402 -0.42 -8.69 -7.42
N ASP A 403 -0.24 -9.94 -7.02
CA ASP A 403 -1.32 -10.86 -6.70
C ASP A 403 -1.62 -10.74 -5.21
N ASP A 404 -2.84 -10.34 -4.85
CA ASP A 404 -3.25 -10.21 -3.44
C ASP A 404 -3.97 -11.44 -2.90
N ASP A 405 -4.17 -12.47 -3.74
CA ASP A 405 -4.82 -13.77 -3.45
C ASP A 405 -6.17 -13.65 -2.70
N PHE A 406 -6.83 -12.48 -2.79
CA PHE A 406 -8.05 -12.20 -2.05
C PHE A 406 -9.28 -12.70 -2.81
N GLU A 407 -9.56 -14.00 -2.69
CA GLU A 407 -10.64 -14.70 -3.41
C GLU A 407 -12.01 -14.00 -3.38
N LYS A 408 -12.32 -13.27 -2.30
CA LYS A 408 -13.61 -12.59 -2.11
C LYS A 408 -13.79 -11.37 -3.02
N GLN A 409 -12.70 -10.70 -3.44
CA GLN A 409 -12.75 -9.53 -4.31
C GLN A 409 -11.40 -9.32 -5.05
N PRO A 410 -11.36 -9.31 -6.39
CA PRO A 410 -10.17 -8.89 -7.10
C PRO A 410 -9.93 -7.38 -6.93
N TRP A 411 -8.67 -6.96 -7.05
CA TRP A 411 -8.27 -5.56 -7.25
C TRP A 411 -9.28 -4.76 -8.07
N GLN A 412 -9.73 -3.64 -7.52
CA GLN A 412 -10.65 -2.71 -8.17
C GLN A 412 -9.94 -1.40 -8.52
N ILE A 413 -10.51 -0.68 -9.49
CA ILE A 413 -10.20 0.74 -9.69
C ILE A 413 -11.33 1.51 -9.01
N ASN A 414 -10.99 2.37 -8.06
CA ASN A 414 -11.97 3.15 -7.30
C ASN A 414 -12.56 4.30 -8.15
N GLY A 415 -13.55 5.02 -7.60
CA GLY A 415 -14.24 6.11 -8.32
C GLY A 415 -13.34 7.30 -8.73
N ALA A 416 -12.13 7.38 -8.19
CA ALA A 416 -11.13 8.40 -8.51
C ALA A 416 -10.00 7.90 -9.43
N GLY A 417 -10.03 6.62 -9.84
CA GLY A 417 -9.04 6.04 -10.75
C GLY A 417 -7.86 5.33 -10.07
N PHE A 418 -7.82 5.24 -8.74
CA PHE A 418 -6.77 4.52 -8.02
C PHE A 418 -7.02 3.01 -8.03
N ASN A 419 -5.96 2.22 -8.21
CA ASN A 419 -6.02 0.77 -7.97
C ASN A 419 -6.01 0.53 -6.46
N VAL A 420 -6.95 -0.25 -5.94
CA VAL A 420 -7.00 -0.62 -4.53
C VAL A 420 -7.21 -2.13 -4.34
N SER A 421 -6.40 -2.69 -3.45
CA SER A 421 -6.42 -4.07 -2.97
C SER A 421 -6.89 -4.10 -1.52
N GLN A 422 -7.58 -5.17 -1.15
CA GLN A 422 -8.03 -5.41 0.22
C GLN A 422 -6.90 -5.86 1.16
N ILE A 423 -5.77 -6.32 0.62
CA ILE A 423 -4.58 -6.70 1.40
C ILE A 423 -3.50 -5.63 1.29
N VAL A 424 -3.11 -5.25 0.07
CA VAL A 424 -1.93 -4.39 -0.19
C VAL A 424 -2.24 -2.91 -0.47
N GLY A 425 -3.48 -2.46 -0.21
CA GLY A 425 -3.88 -1.06 -0.37
C GLY A 425 -3.68 -0.57 -1.80
N PHE A 426 -2.96 0.55 -1.96
CA PHE A 426 -2.60 1.14 -3.26
C PHE A 426 -1.42 0.43 -3.97
N GLY A 427 -0.87 -0.63 -3.37
CA GLY A 427 0.20 -1.47 -3.93
C GLY A 427 1.59 -1.16 -3.37
N MET A 428 2.63 -1.49 -4.14
CA MET A 428 4.03 -1.32 -3.72
C MET A 428 4.40 0.16 -3.62
N MET A 429 5.04 0.58 -2.52
CA MET A 429 5.63 1.92 -2.44
C MET A 429 6.82 2.08 -3.39
N ASP A 430 6.86 3.23 -4.08
CA ASP A 430 7.90 3.60 -5.05
C ASP A 430 8.60 4.89 -4.57
N ALA A 431 9.86 4.75 -4.13
CA ALA A 431 10.65 5.83 -3.56
C ALA A 431 11.06 6.88 -4.59
N GLU A 432 11.36 6.49 -5.84
CA GLU A 432 11.70 7.41 -6.92
C GLU A 432 10.51 8.32 -7.22
N ALA A 433 9.32 7.73 -7.38
CA ALA A 433 8.09 8.45 -7.65
C ALA A 433 7.69 9.33 -6.46
N MET A 434 7.77 8.83 -5.23
CA MET A 434 7.41 9.59 -4.02
C MET A 434 8.29 10.83 -3.83
N VAL A 435 9.61 10.68 -3.95
CA VAL A 435 10.59 11.79 -3.90
C VAL A 435 10.39 12.77 -5.07
N SER A 436 10.12 12.26 -6.28
CA SER A 436 9.97 13.12 -7.46
C SER A 436 8.70 13.97 -7.37
N LEU A 437 7.58 13.39 -6.92
CA LEU A 437 6.32 14.10 -6.74
C LEU A 437 6.38 15.08 -5.55
N ALA A 438 7.01 14.68 -4.44
CA ALA A 438 7.20 15.53 -3.25
C ALA A 438 7.87 16.87 -3.55
N LYS A 439 8.88 16.91 -4.44
CA LYS A 439 9.58 18.15 -4.86
C LYS A 439 8.68 19.21 -5.49
N THR A 440 7.66 18.77 -6.23
CA THR A 440 6.69 19.67 -6.91
C THR A 440 5.34 19.69 -6.20
N TRP A 441 5.25 19.10 -5.01
CA TRP A 441 4.01 18.94 -4.28
C TRP A 441 3.48 20.29 -3.78
N THR A 442 2.20 20.55 -4.06
CA THR A 442 1.45 21.64 -3.44
C THR A 442 0.74 21.07 -2.24
N LEU A 443 0.98 21.64 -1.05
CA LEU A 443 0.38 21.18 0.20
C LEU A 443 -1.15 21.16 0.09
N VAL A 444 -1.77 20.10 0.61
CA VAL A 444 -3.23 19.97 0.59
C VAL A 444 -3.91 21.01 1.46
N ASP A 445 -5.12 21.43 1.05
CA ASP A 445 -5.95 22.33 1.86
C ASP A 445 -6.25 21.73 3.24
N GLN A 446 -6.71 22.56 4.18
CA GLN A 446 -7.17 22.14 5.50
C GLN A 446 -8.16 20.98 5.39
N GLN A 447 -8.01 19.98 6.27
CA GLN A 447 -8.92 18.84 6.32
C GLN A 447 -10.32 19.31 6.72
N LEU A 448 -11.31 18.87 5.95
CA LEU A 448 -12.72 19.01 6.25
C LEU A 448 -13.25 17.69 6.82
N TYR A 449 -14.26 17.80 7.68
CA TYR A 449 -14.92 16.68 8.30
C TYR A 449 -16.43 16.80 8.13
N CYS A 450 -17.04 15.74 7.63
CA CYS A 450 -18.49 15.63 7.50
C CYS A 450 -18.98 14.33 8.12
N SER A 451 -20.20 14.33 8.66
CA SER A 451 -20.82 13.10 9.13
C SER A 451 -22.27 12.98 8.65
N SER A 452 -22.70 11.75 8.44
CA SER A 452 -24.13 11.45 8.31
C SER A 452 -24.81 11.53 9.67
N GLU A 453 -26.14 11.65 9.66
CA GLU A 453 -26.93 11.20 10.82
C GLU A 453 -26.82 9.69 11.00
N THR A 454 -27.03 9.22 12.24
CA THR A 454 -27.01 7.79 12.58
C THR A 454 -28.23 7.11 11.99
N LYS A 455 -28.03 6.14 11.09
CA LYS A 455 -29.10 5.31 10.56
C LYS A 455 -29.40 4.17 11.53
N ASN A 456 -30.53 4.27 12.22
CA ASN A 456 -31.11 3.14 12.94
C ASN A 456 -31.68 2.12 11.93
N VAL A 457 -31.35 0.85 12.09
CA VAL A 457 -31.72 -0.25 11.19
C VAL A 457 -32.56 -1.29 11.92
N ASN A 458 -32.14 -1.71 13.12
CA ASN A 458 -32.81 -2.72 13.96
C ASN A 458 -33.30 -3.96 13.18
N LYS A 459 -32.49 -4.47 12.24
CA LYS A 459 -32.84 -5.65 11.44
C LYS A 459 -31.98 -6.84 11.83
N ASN A 460 -32.66 -7.93 12.17
CA ASN A 460 -32.08 -9.23 12.46
C ASN A 460 -31.80 -10.02 11.16
N LEU A 461 -30.65 -10.69 11.14
CA LEU A 461 -30.24 -11.78 10.26
C LEU A 461 -30.49 -13.08 11.01
N ASN A 462 -31.35 -13.96 10.49
CA ASN A 462 -31.49 -15.32 10.99
C ASN A 462 -30.89 -16.27 9.95
N ASN A 463 -30.14 -17.29 10.38
CA ASN A 463 -29.61 -18.38 9.57
C ASN A 463 -28.41 -17.99 8.66
N SER A 464 -27.50 -18.94 8.47
CA SER A 464 -26.18 -18.79 7.82
C SER A 464 -26.23 -18.57 6.29
N ARG A 465 -27.43 -18.48 5.70
CA ARG A 465 -27.65 -18.28 4.25
C ARG A 465 -28.23 -16.91 3.90
N ASP A 466 -28.64 -16.12 4.89
CA ASP A 466 -29.26 -14.82 4.65
C ASP A 466 -28.20 -13.71 4.44
N VAL A 467 -28.19 -13.14 3.23
CA VAL A 467 -27.37 -11.96 2.88
C VAL A 467 -28.23 -10.71 2.94
N PHE A 468 -27.89 -9.75 3.81
CA PHE A 468 -28.60 -8.47 3.87
C PHE A 468 -27.74 -7.28 3.41
N ASN A 469 -28.30 -6.55 2.44
CA ASN A 469 -27.81 -5.24 2.03
C ASN A 469 -28.68 -4.16 2.69
N THR A 470 -28.10 -3.30 3.53
CA THR A 470 -28.75 -2.05 3.94
C THR A 470 -28.13 -0.86 3.21
N THR A 471 -28.97 0.14 2.98
CA THR A 471 -28.71 1.17 1.97
C THR A 471 -29.09 2.52 2.56
N ILE A 472 -28.16 3.48 2.60
CA ILE A 472 -28.56 4.90 2.68
C ILE A 472 -28.85 5.32 1.24
N SER A 473 -30.12 5.18 0.85
CA SER A 473 -30.58 5.50 -0.52
C SER A 473 -30.49 6.99 -0.83
N GLU A 474 -30.44 7.82 0.21
CA GLU A 474 -30.44 9.27 0.14
C GLU A 474 -29.57 9.86 1.26
N LEU A 475 -28.33 10.25 0.94
CA LEU A 475 -27.55 11.18 1.79
C LEU A 475 -28.01 12.64 1.61
N THR A 476 -29.05 12.87 0.81
CA THR A 476 -29.68 14.17 0.55
C THR A 476 -30.37 14.78 1.76
N SER A 477 -30.76 14.00 2.77
CA SER A 477 -31.44 14.57 3.94
C SER A 477 -30.49 15.31 4.88
N THR A 478 -29.34 14.71 5.24
CA THR A 478 -28.55 15.16 6.41
C THR A 478 -27.10 14.62 6.46
N ILE A 479 -26.24 15.00 5.51
CA ILE A 479 -24.80 15.13 5.82
C ILE A 479 -24.57 16.55 6.34
N LYS A 480 -24.08 16.67 7.58
CA LYS A 480 -23.72 17.96 8.18
C LYS A 480 -22.20 18.05 8.37
N ASP A 481 -21.59 19.09 7.81
CA ASP A 481 -20.29 19.62 8.23
C ASP A 481 -20.60 20.69 9.26
N SER A 482 -20.30 20.44 10.54
CA SER A 482 -20.44 21.41 11.67
C SER A 482 -21.78 22.17 11.82
N GLY A 483 -22.81 21.86 11.01
CA GLY A 483 -24.09 22.55 10.93
C GLY A 483 -24.55 22.89 9.50
N GLU A 484 -23.64 22.85 8.52
CA GLU A 484 -23.84 23.22 7.11
C GLU A 484 -23.83 22.02 6.14
N ASN A 485 -24.11 22.28 4.86
CA ASN A 485 -24.02 21.29 3.78
C ASN A 485 -22.57 20.88 3.55
N CYS A 486 -22.27 19.58 3.63
CA CYS A 486 -20.91 19.09 3.42
C CYS A 486 -20.31 19.49 2.05
N THR A 487 -19.08 20.01 2.06
CA THR A 487 -18.39 20.50 0.88
C THR A 487 -17.26 19.60 0.37
N ILE A 488 -16.97 18.46 1.01
CA ILE A 488 -15.92 17.52 0.59
C ILE A 488 -16.20 17.02 -0.84
N ARG A 489 -15.19 17.12 -1.71
CA ARG A 489 -15.22 16.66 -3.12
C ARG A 489 -14.16 15.62 -3.46
N SER A 490 -13.12 15.53 -2.64
CA SER A 490 -12.06 14.52 -2.73
C SER A 490 -11.88 13.93 -1.33
N LEU A 491 -12.27 12.68 -1.17
CA LEU A 491 -12.11 11.93 0.08
C LEU A 491 -10.64 11.63 0.40
N GLU A 492 -10.36 11.53 1.69
CA GLU A 492 -9.15 10.95 2.27
C GLU A 492 -9.54 9.61 2.91
N LYS A 493 -9.62 9.54 4.24
CA LYS A 493 -10.17 8.38 4.96
C LYS A 493 -11.69 8.47 5.08
N VAL A 494 -12.35 7.30 5.09
CA VAL A 494 -13.73 7.13 5.52
C VAL A 494 -13.74 6.28 6.78
N GLN A 495 -14.39 6.75 7.84
CA GLN A 495 -14.68 5.96 9.02
C GLN A 495 -16.18 5.66 9.12
N ILE A 496 -16.53 4.55 9.74
CA ILE A 496 -17.91 4.11 9.91
C ILE A 496 -18.10 3.48 11.28
N ASP A 497 -18.94 4.12 12.10
CA ASP A 497 -19.43 3.54 13.33
C ASP A 497 -20.49 2.50 12.97
N VAL A 498 -20.33 1.26 13.43
CA VAL A 498 -21.34 0.20 13.29
C VAL A 498 -21.66 -0.37 14.67
N CYS A 499 -22.96 -0.45 14.98
CA CYS A 499 -23.50 -1.08 16.17
C CYS A 499 -24.32 -2.31 15.77
N PHE A 500 -23.94 -3.49 16.25
CA PHE A 500 -24.67 -4.73 16.02
C PHE A 500 -24.65 -5.64 17.25
N SER A 501 -25.69 -6.45 17.43
CA SER A 501 -25.70 -7.56 18.38
C SER A 501 -25.54 -8.90 17.67
N PHE A 502 -25.08 -9.91 18.39
CA PHE A 502 -24.92 -11.29 17.93
C PHE A 502 -25.26 -12.24 19.08
N ASP A 503 -25.88 -13.39 18.80
CA ASP A 503 -26.13 -14.42 19.80
C ASP A 503 -24.92 -15.35 20.04
N SER A 504 -24.10 -15.51 19.00
CA SER A 504 -23.00 -16.46 18.91
C SER A 504 -22.06 -16.04 17.80
N ARG A 505 -20.84 -16.58 17.80
CA ARG A 505 -19.92 -16.62 16.64
C ARG A 505 -19.74 -15.25 15.95
N ARG A 506 -19.33 -14.22 16.71
CA ARG A 506 -19.02 -12.87 16.20
C ARG A 506 -18.09 -12.89 15.00
N GLY A 507 -17.10 -13.80 15.02
CA GLY A 507 -16.11 -13.95 13.96
C GLY A 507 -16.69 -14.37 12.60
N ASP A 508 -17.91 -14.89 12.49
CA ASP A 508 -18.52 -15.20 11.19
C ASP A 508 -19.14 -13.95 10.49
N ILE A 509 -19.16 -12.79 11.15
CA ILE A 509 -19.83 -11.58 10.66
C ILE A 509 -18.92 -10.79 9.72
N THR A 510 -19.33 -10.70 8.45
CA THR A 510 -18.65 -9.88 7.43
C THR A 510 -19.37 -8.55 7.24
N LEU A 511 -18.61 -7.46 7.17
CA LEU A 511 -19.09 -6.10 6.92
C LEU A 511 -18.47 -5.52 5.65
N ILE A 512 -19.29 -5.04 4.72
CA ILE A 512 -18.86 -4.47 3.43
C ILE A 512 -19.49 -3.09 3.25
N LEU A 513 -18.68 -2.07 3.00
CA LEU A 513 -19.13 -0.73 2.61
C LEU A 513 -18.94 -0.52 1.10
N GLU A 514 -19.96 -0.01 0.43
CA GLU A 514 -19.95 0.33 -0.99
C GLU A 514 -20.22 1.83 -1.18
N SER A 515 -19.38 2.49 -1.98
CA SER A 515 -19.50 3.92 -2.29
C SER A 515 -20.47 4.20 -3.46
N PRO A 516 -20.85 5.47 -3.71
CA PRO A 516 -21.65 5.87 -4.86
C PRO A 516 -21.00 5.52 -6.21
N SER A 517 -19.68 5.33 -6.22
CA SER A 517 -18.88 4.94 -7.39
C SER A 517 -18.78 3.42 -7.59
N PHE A 518 -19.49 2.64 -6.76
CA PHE A 518 -19.46 1.17 -6.71
C PHE A 518 -18.14 0.55 -6.23
N THR A 519 -17.22 1.34 -5.68
CA THR A 519 -16.05 0.83 -4.94
C THR A 519 -16.54 0.08 -3.70
N LYS A 520 -15.98 -1.09 -3.42
CA LYS A 520 -16.29 -1.92 -2.24
C LYS A 520 -15.11 -2.00 -1.29
N SER A 521 -15.39 -2.05 0.01
CA SER A 521 -14.39 -2.22 1.05
C SER A 521 -14.90 -3.22 2.07
N TYR A 522 -14.18 -4.33 2.27
CA TYR A 522 -14.45 -5.27 3.35
C TYR A 522 -13.87 -4.65 4.63
N LEU A 523 -14.77 -4.14 5.48
CA LEU A 523 -14.45 -3.53 6.76
C LEU A 523 -14.09 -4.59 7.81
N MET A 524 -14.74 -5.75 7.70
CA MET A 524 -14.48 -6.93 8.51
C MET A 524 -14.74 -8.17 7.67
N THR A 525 -13.86 -9.15 7.79
CA THR A 525 -13.95 -10.48 7.16
C THR A 525 -14.14 -11.55 8.23
N PRO A 526 -14.45 -12.82 7.86
CA PRO A 526 -14.51 -13.90 8.81
C PRO A 526 -13.20 -14.05 9.58
N ARG A 527 -13.29 -14.32 10.89
CA ARG A 527 -12.16 -14.57 11.79
C ARG A 527 -12.43 -15.82 12.59
N SER A 528 -11.77 -16.92 12.21
CA SER A 528 -12.03 -18.26 12.73
C SER A 528 -11.86 -18.36 14.25
N MET A 529 -10.78 -17.78 14.79
CA MET A 529 -10.47 -17.77 16.22
C MET A 529 -11.45 -16.92 17.04
N ASP A 530 -11.81 -15.71 16.57
CA ASP A 530 -12.88 -14.90 17.18
C ASP A 530 -14.20 -15.68 17.22
N SER A 531 -14.56 -16.36 16.12
CA SER A 531 -15.77 -17.17 16.06
C SER A 531 -15.76 -18.36 17.01
N PHE A 532 -14.61 -19.00 17.24
CA PHE A 532 -14.47 -20.07 18.22
C PHE A 532 -14.64 -19.55 19.66
N ILE A 533 -13.96 -18.44 20.00
CA ILE A 533 -14.01 -17.84 21.34
C ILE A 533 -15.42 -17.30 21.66
N THR A 534 -16.12 -16.76 20.67
CA THR A 534 -17.46 -16.18 20.85
C THR A 534 -18.61 -17.16 20.58
N HIS A 535 -18.34 -18.47 20.48
CA HIS A 535 -19.35 -19.48 20.13
C HIS A 535 -20.60 -19.43 21.03
N ASP A 536 -20.40 -19.46 22.36
CA ASP A 536 -21.48 -19.44 23.37
C ASP A 536 -21.59 -18.09 24.12
N SER A 537 -21.07 -17.00 23.53
CA SER A 537 -20.93 -15.70 24.20
C SER A 537 -21.68 -14.60 23.44
N PRO A 538 -23.01 -14.46 23.62
CA PRO A 538 -23.79 -13.38 23.00
C PRO A 538 -23.27 -12.01 23.42
N GLY A 539 -23.39 -11.01 22.53
CA GLY A 539 -22.85 -9.68 22.80
C GLY A 539 -23.36 -8.58 21.88
N ILE A 540 -22.85 -7.37 22.14
CA ILE A 540 -23.05 -6.17 21.33
C ILE A 540 -21.68 -5.59 21.00
N VAL A 541 -21.44 -5.34 19.71
CA VAL A 541 -20.28 -4.61 19.20
C VAL A 541 -20.71 -3.18 18.89
N THR A 542 -19.86 -2.22 19.22
CA THR A 542 -19.96 -0.84 18.72
C THR A 542 -18.55 -0.41 18.36
N TRP A 543 -18.26 -0.31 17.07
CA TRP A 543 -16.89 -0.16 16.58
C TRP A 543 -16.81 0.78 15.39
N THR A 544 -15.71 1.51 15.29
CA THR A 544 -15.40 2.44 14.22
C THR A 544 -14.42 1.77 13.26
N TYR A 545 -14.91 1.34 12.10
CA TYR A 545 -14.09 0.75 11.05
C TYR A 545 -13.56 1.85 10.13
N THR A 546 -12.41 1.62 9.49
CA THR A 546 -11.77 2.60 8.60
C THR A 546 -11.49 1.99 7.23
N SER A 547 -11.64 2.81 6.19
CA SER A 547 -11.24 2.48 4.83
C SER A 547 -10.50 3.64 4.16
N VAL A 548 -9.40 3.32 3.47
CA VAL A 548 -8.72 4.21 2.54
C VAL A 548 -9.13 3.97 1.08
N HIS A 549 -9.92 2.93 0.79
CA HIS A 549 -10.22 2.52 -0.60
C HIS A 549 -10.97 3.59 -1.42
N PHE A 550 -11.65 4.51 -0.74
CA PHE A 550 -12.45 5.58 -1.34
C PHE A 550 -11.65 6.87 -1.57
N TRP A 551 -10.32 6.87 -1.40
CA TRP A 551 -9.47 8.06 -1.55
C TRP A 551 -9.68 8.72 -2.92
N GLY A 552 -9.83 10.05 -2.92
CA GLY A 552 -10.12 10.86 -4.10
C GLY A 552 -11.59 10.89 -4.52
N GLU A 553 -12.46 10.02 -4.01
CA GLU A 553 -13.86 9.97 -4.46
C GLU A 553 -14.69 11.16 -3.95
N ASN A 554 -15.77 11.44 -4.66
CA ASN A 554 -16.81 12.38 -4.22
C ASN A 554 -17.80 11.65 -3.31
N ILE A 555 -18.14 12.24 -2.17
CA ILE A 555 -19.10 11.69 -1.20
C ILE A 555 -20.53 11.54 -1.75
N GLN A 556 -20.88 12.31 -2.79
CA GLN A 556 -22.25 12.51 -3.22
C GLN A 556 -22.87 11.26 -3.85
N GLY A 557 -23.99 10.81 -3.27
CA GLY A 557 -24.82 9.74 -3.81
C GLY A 557 -25.26 8.77 -2.72
N LYS A 558 -25.20 7.48 -3.04
CA LYS A 558 -25.77 6.38 -2.27
C LYS A 558 -24.65 5.50 -1.71
N TRP A 559 -24.61 5.32 -0.39
CA TRP A 559 -23.67 4.42 0.27
C TRP A 559 -24.43 3.21 0.84
N ASN A 560 -23.89 2.01 0.65
CA ASN A 560 -24.51 0.76 1.11
C ASN A 560 -23.60 0.07 2.13
N LEU A 561 -24.16 -0.32 3.28
CA LEU A 561 -23.52 -1.19 4.25
C LEU A 561 -24.19 -2.56 4.18
N SER A 562 -23.44 -3.59 3.85
CA SER A 562 -23.91 -4.98 3.87
C SER A 562 -23.34 -5.70 5.09
N MET A 563 -24.20 -6.45 5.76
CA MET A 563 -23.84 -7.34 6.87
C MET A 563 -24.34 -8.74 6.51
N LYS A 564 -23.45 -9.72 6.57
CA LYS A 564 -23.76 -11.13 6.26
C LYS A 564 -23.04 -12.07 7.22
N TYR A 565 -23.58 -13.27 7.38
CA TYR A 565 -22.83 -14.40 7.89
C TYR A 565 -21.99 -15.03 6.77
N GLU A 566 -20.75 -15.40 7.08
CA GLU A 566 -19.85 -16.12 6.19
C GLU A 566 -18.95 -17.05 7.01
N SER A 567 -19.49 -18.20 7.43
CA SER A 567 -18.75 -19.27 8.13
C SER A 567 -17.87 -20.04 7.14
N GLU A 568 -16.57 -20.18 7.42
CA GLU A 568 -15.70 -21.13 6.70
C GLU A 568 -15.96 -22.59 7.17
N ASP A 569 -16.61 -22.79 8.31
CA ASP A 569 -16.96 -24.12 8.80
C ASP A 569 -18.25 -24.63 8.15
N SER A 570 -18.11 -25.66 7.31
CA SER A 570 -19.19 -26.32 6.58
C SER A 570 -20.10 -27.23 7.44
N LEU A 571 -19.73 -27.48 8.70
CA LEU A 571 -20.45 -28.40 9.61
C LEU A 571 -21.45 -27.69 10.54
N ASN A 572 -21.62 -26.38 10.39
CA ASN A 572 -22.34 -25.56 11.36
C ASN A 572 -23.86 -25.80 11.32
N THR A 573 -24.39 -26.46 12.35
CA THR A 573 -25.81 -26.88 12.48
C THR A 573 -26.65 -26.00 13.40
N HIS A 574 -26.09 -24.92 13.95
CA HIS A 574 -26.77 -24.02 14.88
C HIS A 574 -27.42 -22.83 14.16
N ASP A 575 -28.61 -22.44 14.61
CA ASP A 575 -29.27 -21.19 14.20
C ASP A 575 -28.50 -20.00 14.80
N VAL A 576 -27.63 -19.39 13.99
CA VAL A 576 -26.93 -18.14 14.34
C VAL A 576 -27.81 -16.93 13.99
N SER A 577 -27.80 -15.90 14.85
CA SER A 577 -28.51 -14.63 14.57
C SER A 577 -27.76 -13.37 15.05
N ALA A 578 -27.79 -12.35 14.20
CA ALA A 578 -27.17 -11.05 14.45
C ALA A 578 -28.09 -9.92 14.04
N THR A 579 -28.15 -8.85 14.82
CA THR A 579 -29.00 -7.69 14.53
C THR A 579 -28.14 -6.47 14.25
N LEU A 580 -28.22 -5.92 13.04
CA LEU A 580 -27.65 -4.62 12.74
C LEU A 580 -28.54 -3.56 13.39
N ILE A 581 -28.04 -2.94 14.46
CA ILE A 581 -28.78 -1.98 15.28
C ILE A 581 -28.74 -0.61 14.60
N SER A 582 -27.53 -0.08 14.37
CA SER A 582 -27.34 1.23 13.73
C SER A 582 -25.96 1.38 13.10
N TRP A 583 -25.79 2.41 12.26
CA TRP A 583 -24.49 2.83 11.74
C TRP A 583 -24.45 4.31 11.35
N ARG A 584 -23.25 4.88 11.25
CA ARG A 584 -23.00 6.29 10.90
C ARG A 584 -21.72 6.43 10.08
N LEU A 585 -21.74 7.29 9.06
CA LEU A 585 -20.55 7.59 8.23
C LEU A 585 -19.86 8.87 8.68
N HIS A 586 -18.53 8.84 8.62
CA HIS A 586 -17.61 9.92 8.92
C HIS A 586 -16.64 10.06 7.74
N PHE A 587 -16.66 11.23 7.12
CA PHE A 587 -15.90 11.54 5.91
C PHE A 587 -14.84 12.59 6.23
N TYR A 588 -13.59 12.29 5.87
CA TYR A 588 -12.48 13.24 5.93
C TYR A 588 -12.01 13.54 4.51
N GLY A 589 -11.62 14.77 4.21
CA GLY A 589 -11.17 15.13 2.86
C GLY A 589 -11.02 16.62 2.63
N ILE A 590 -11.07 17.04 1.36
CA ILE A 590 -10.92 18.43 0.93
C ILE A 590 -12.04 18.87 -0.02
N SER A 591 -12.33 20.17 -0.07
CA SER A 591 -13.42 20.75 -0.87
C SER A 591 -13.11 20.93 -2.35
N LYS A 592 -11.82 21.01 -2.72
CA LYS A 592 -11.40 20.95 -4.13
C LYS A 592 -11.40 19.49 -4.56
N GLY A 593 -12.20 19.16 -5.58
CA GLY A 593 -12.00 17.91 -6.31
C GLY A 593 -10.62 17.95 -6.93
N ALA A 594 -9.77 16.97 -6.61
CA ALA A 594 -8.39 16.99 -7.03
C ALA A 594 -8.30 16.88 -8.56
N ILE A 595 -7.70 17.89 -9.21
CA ILE A 595 -7.45 17.87 -10.64
C ILE A 595 -6.20 17.02 -10.88
N PHE A 596 -6.35 15.71 -10.73
CA PHE A 596 -5.32 14.75 -11.11
C PHE A 596 -5.30 14.64 -12.64
N SER A 597 -4.37 15.34 -13.28
CA SER A 597 -4.02 15.09 -14.68
C SER A 597 -3.33 13.72 -14.77
N ALA A 598 -4.06 12.74 -15.33
CA ALA A 598 -3.56 11.39 -15.63
C ALA A 598 -2.47 11.39 -16.72
#